data_AF-A0A2V7N9M3-F1
#
_entry.id   AF-A0A2V7N9M3-F1
#
_cell.length_a   1.000
_cell.length_b   1.000
_cell.length_c   1.000
_cell.angle_alpha   90.00
_cell.angle_beta   90.00
_cell.angle_gamma   90.00
#
_symmetry.space_group_name_H-M   'P 1'
#
loop_
_entity.id
_entity.type
_entity.pdbx_description
1 polymer ?
#
loop_
_entity_poly.entity_id
_entity_poly.type
_entity_poly.pdbx_seq_one_letter_code
_entity_poly.pdbx_strand_id
1 'polypeptide(L)'
;MTAGLLIAAAACGGERGTGSAGYDVVLRGGWIADGTGNPRYQGDVAIQGDRIVALGFLGAAQARETVDVQGLVVAPGFIDMLGQSETNVLADNRLLSKVTQGITTEVTGEGSSVAPLTDALAADDSAAMRKYHYREDWRDLDGYFAQLARTGSTVNIATFVGATQVRLAVIGKTDRRATTLELAHMVALVDSMMEQGALGLSSALEYAPAFYAPTEELTALARAASRHGGSYATHMRNEGGDIDTALRETFEIARDARIPVEIWHLKISGRLNWGRMPTVLARIDSARAAGLDVTADQYPYTAAATSLAASIPAWAHSGGTDSLIARLRDPAIRARLHHQLAVPPNKRDRFMRAAGGPTGVLISAVFEDSLRPLQGKRLSEIAASRHRDPIETLFDITIADHARTGAIYFIMNEPDVQAALKSPLVAMNTDAGGVAPDGPFGAEGTHPRAYGSATRILGHYVRDLKLIPLEFAVRKMTSLAAQRVGLTDRGLLKPGMAADITVFDPATVGDRATFDNPHQPSVGIAYVYVNGQRVLEHGKLTAARPGRGLRGPGYLPPRQKR
;
A
#
# COMPACT_ATOMS: atom_id res chain seq x y z
N MET A 1 -4.94 11.25 78.16
CA MET A 1 -5.50 11.88 76.95
C MET A 1 -5.25 10.94 75.78
N THR A 2 -6.21 10.06 75.54
CA THR A 2 -6.14 8.97 74.55
C THR A 2 -7.17 9.29 73.47
N ALA A 3 -6.68 9.52 72.25
CA ALA A 3 -7.50 9.85 71.08
C ALA A 3 -8.27 8.62 70.61
N GLY A 4 -9.60 8.74 70.50
CA GLY A 4 -10.47 7.75 69.90
C GLY A 4 -10.44 7.86 68.37
N LEU A 5 -10.25 6.72 67.70
CA LEU A 5 -10.39 6.59 66.26
C LEU A 5 -11.71 5.85 65.98
N LEU A 6 -12.69 6.56 65.42
CA LEU A 6 -13.94 6.00 64.91
C LEU A 6 -13.64 5.21 63.61
N ILE A 7 -14.01 3.93 63.58
CA ILE A 7 -14.10 3.14 62.35
C ILE A 7 -15.52 3.32 61.81
N ALA A 8 -15.67 4.09 60.72
CA ALA A 8 -16.89 4.14 59.93
C ALA A 8 -16.81 3.10 58.81
N ALA A 9 -17.59 2.03 58.92
CA ALA A 9 -17.82 1.07 57.83
C ALA A 9 -18.78 1.68 56.81
N ALA A 10 -18.25 2.20 55.70
CA ALA A 10 -19.05 2.60 54.55
C ALA A 10 -19.34 1.37 53.67
N ALA A 11 -20.58 0.89 53.72
CA ALA A 11 -21.11 -0.11 52.82
C ALA A 11 -21.13 0.45 51.38
N CYS A 12 -20.32 -0.11 50.50
CA CYS A 12 -20.48 0.11 49.06
C CYS A 12 -21.69 -0.70 48.59
N GLY A 13 -22.82 -0.02 48.40
CA GLY A 13 -23.97 -0.57 47.71
C GLY A 13 -23.59 -0.92 46.27
N GLY A 14 -23.60 -2.21 45.97
CA GLY A 14 -23.51 -2.69 44.61
C GLY A 14 -24.78 -2.32 43.86
N GLU A 15 -24.65 -1.45 42.87
CA GLU A 15 -25.66 -1.33 41.82
C GLU A 15 -25.69 -2.67 41.06
N ARG A 16 -26.71 -3.47 41.35
CA ARG A 16 -27.13 -4.57 40.46
C ARG A 16 -27.74 -3.94 39.22
N GLY A 17 -26.91 -3.67 38.22
CA GLY A 17 -27.36 -3.40 36.86
C GLY A 17 -28.13 -4.61 36.32
N THR A 18 -29.43 -4.44 36.18
CA THR A 18 -30.33 -5.37 35.49
C THR A 18 -30.24 -5.16 33.98
N GLY A 19 -29.73 -6.16 33.25
CA GLY A 19 -29.81 -6.26 31.80
C GLY A 19 -28.53 -6.82 31.17
N SER A 20 -28.48 -8.13 30.91
CA SER A 20 -27.41 -8.75 30.13
C SER A 20 -27.49 -8.29 28.67
N ALA A 21 -26.87 -7.15 28.35
CA ALA A 21 -26.45 -6.93 26.98
C ALA A 21 -25.19 -7.79 26.78
N GLY A 22 -25.38 -9.04 26.34
CA GLY A 22 -24.26 -9.90 25.94
C GLY A 22 -23.47 -9.24 24.80
N TYR A 23 -22.22 -9.67 24.63
CA TYR A 23 -21.35 -9.19 23.54
C TYR A 23 -21.99 -9.45 22.17
N ASP A 24 -21.59 -8.70 21.14
CA ASP A 24 -22.07 -9.00 19.78
C ASP A 24 -21.40 -10.27 19.24
N VAL A 25 -20.08 -10.37 19.40
CA VAL A 25 -19.29 -11.56 19.01
C VAL A 25 -18.27 -11.89 20.09
N VAL A 26 -18.10 -13.17 20.39
CA VAL A 26 -16.94 -13.69 21.13
C VAL A 26 -16.19 -14.70 20.26
N LEU A 27 -14.92 -14.42 19.99
CA LEU A 27 -13.98 -15.37 19.41
C LEU A 27 -13.37 -16.18 20.56
N ARG A 28 -13.65 -17.48 20.64
CA ARG A 28 -13.35 -18.31 21.82
C ARG A 28 -12.16 -19.26 21.59
N GLY A 29 -11.23 -19.30 22.54
CA GLY A 29 -10.20 -20.34 22.66
C GLY A 29 -8.99 -20.21 21.71
N GLY A 30 -8.76 -19.05 21.11
CA GLY A 30 -7.68 -18.84 20.14
C GLY A 30 -6.32 -18.54 20.78
N TRP A 31 -5.27 -18.56 19.96
CA TRP A 31 -3.96 -18.02 20.30
C TRP A 31 -3.90 -16.54 19.93
N ILE A 32 -3.95 -15.65 20.92
CA ILE A 32 -3.93 -14.20 20.72
C ILE A 32 -2.51 -13.74 20.46
N ALA A 33 -2.25 -13.27 19.24
CA ALA A 33 -1.06 -12.50 18.86
C ALA A 33 -1.47 -11.03 18.74
N ASP A 34 -1.40 -10.29 19.84
CA ASP A 34 -2.05 -8.99 20.03
C ASP A 34 -1.50 -7.83 19.17
N GLY A 35 -0.47 -8.08 18.36
CA GLY A 35 0.19 -7.09 17.52
C GLY A 35 1.35 -6.34 18.19
N THR A 36 1.59 -6.51 19.48
CA THR A 36 2.70 -5.84 20.18
C THR A 36 4.07 -6.44 19.84
N GLY A 37 4.11 -7.69 19.37
CA GLY A 37 5.32 -8.49 19.17
C GLY A 37 5.70 -9.35 20.37
N ASN A 38 4.93 -9.32 21.46
CA ASN A 38 5.08 -10.24 22.60
C ASN A 38 4.65 -11.67 22.24
N PRO A 39 5.13 -12.70 22.97
CA PRO A 39 4.66 -14.08 22.80
C PRO A 39 3.14 -14.20 22.88
N ARG A 40 2.54 -14.99 21.97
CA ARG A 40 1.10 -15.24 21.97
C ARG A 40 0.63 -16.05 23.18
N TYR A 41 -0.62 -15.86 23.59
CA TYR A 41 -1.25 -16.55 24.72
C TYR A 41 -2.66 -17.04 24.37
N GLN A 42 -3.18 -18.03 25.11
CA GLN A 42 -4.55 -18.52 24.89
C GLN A 42 -5.59 -17.59 25.51
N GLY A 43 -6.68 -17.37 24.80
CA GLY A 43 -7.83 -16.64 25.33
C GLY A 43 -8.91 -16.36 24.30
N ASP A 44 -9.82 -15.50 24.69
CA ASP A 44 -10.97 -15.06 23.93
C ASP A 44 -10.86 -13.57 23.58
N VAL A 45 -11.59 -13.15 22.55
CA VAL A 45 -11.75 -11.74 22.17
C VAL A 45 -13.23 -11.41 22.07
N ALA A 46 -13.70 -10.38 22.79
CA ALA A 46 -15.07 -9.90 22.72
C ALA A 46 -15.19 -8.61 21.91
N ILE A 47 -16.22 -8.56 21.08
CA ILE A 47 -16.57 -7.45 20.20
C ILE A 47 -17.94 -6.90 20.60
N GLN A 48 -18.05 -5.58 20.66
CA GLN A 48 -19.32 -4.86 20.76
C GLN A 48 -19.33 -3.70 19.76
N GLY A 49 -20.32 -3.66 18.88
CA GLY A 49 -20.38 -2.70 17.78
C GLY A 49 -19.14 -2.80 16.91
N ASP A 50 -18.42 -1.69 16.76
CA ASP A 50 -17.17 -1.63 15.99
C ASP A 50 -15.90 -1.72 16.84
N ARG A 51 -16.02 -2.09 18.13
CA ARG A 51 -14.89 -2.09 19.07
C ARG A 51 -14.62 -3.45 19.70
N ILE A 52 -13.35 -3.67 20.01
CA ILE A 52 -12.89 -4.71 20.93
C ILE A 52 -13.18 -4.21 22.34
N VAL A 53 -13.84 -5.02 23.17
CA VAL A 53 -14.25 -4.62 24.54
C VAL A 53 -13.57 -5.43 25.63
N ALA A 54 -13.13 -6.65 25.36
CA ALA A 54 -12.40 -7.48 26.31
C ALA A 54 -11.52 -8.51 25.62
N LEU A 55 -10.45 -8.93 26.30
CA LEU A 55 -9.53 -10.00 25.91
C LEU A 55 -9.20 -10.88 27.13
N GLY A 56 -8.79 -12.11 26.89
CA GLY A 56 -8.38 -13.06 27.93
C GLY A 56 -9.43 -14.13 28.16
N PHE A 57 -9.50 -14.72 29.36
CA PHE A 57 -10.48 -15.76 29.66
C PHE A 57 -11.83 -15.15 30.01
N LEU A 58 -12.81 -15.25 29.11
CA LEU A 58 -14.13 -14.64 29.29
C LEU A 58 -15.17 -15.60 29.90
N GLY A 59 -14.80 -16.85 30.17
CA GLY A 59 -15.62 -17.81 30.91
C GLY A 59 -17.02 -17.99 30.33
N ALA A 60 -18.06 -17.81 31.16
CA ALA A 60 -19.46 -17.94 30.77
C ALA A 60 -20.04 -16.67 30.11
N ALA A 61 -19.19 -15.78 29.56
CA ALA A 61 -19.64 -14.62 28.82
C ALA A 61 -20.67 -15.01 27.74
N GLN A 62 -21.79 -14.29 27.74
CA GLN A 62 -22.83 -14.44 26.73
C GLN A 62 -22.54 -13.50 25.56
N ALA A 63 -22.78 -13.99 24.35
CA ALA A 63 -22.69 -13.22 23.13
C ALA A 63 -23.81 -13.60 22.17
N ARG A 64 -24.22 -12.67 21.29
CA ARG A 64 -25.15 -12.97 20.19
C ARG A 64 -24.57 -14.04 19.27
N GLU A 65 -23.27 -13.98 19.05
CA GLU A 65 -22.52 -14.98 18.31
C GLU A 65 -21.27 -15.41 19.08
N THR A 66 -21.02 -16.72 19.14
CA THR A 66 -19.76 -17.29 19.65
C THR A 66 -19.12 -18.08 18.53
N VAL A 67 -17.88 -17.74 18.19
CA VAL A 67 -17.09 -18.42 17.15
C VAL A 67 -15.96 -19.17 17.82
N ASP A 68 -15.93 -20.49 17.64
CA ASP A 68 -14.82 -21.32 18.09
C ASP A 68 -13.61 -21.10 17.18
N VAL A 69 -12.51 -20.65 17.76
CA VAL A 69 -11.24 -20.39 17.08
C VAL A 69 -10.10 -21.19 17.72
N GLN A 70 -10.41 -22.30 18.38
CA GLN A 70 -9.42 -23.19 19.00
C GLN A 70 -8.37 -23.65 17.98
N GLY A 71 -7.10 -23.56 18.36
CA GLY A 71 -5.97 -23.92 17.51
C GLY A 71 -5.60 -22.87 16.45
N LEU A 72 -6.44 -21.85 16.24
CA LEU A 72 -6.18 -20.74 15.33
C LEU A 72 -5.46 -19.59 16.05
N VAL A 73 -4.82 -18.71 15.27
CA VAL A 73 -4.26 -17.45 15.75
C VAL A 73 -5.28 -16.34 15.55
N VAL A 74 -5.49 -15.52 16.57
CA VAL A 74 -6.30 -14.30 16.54
C VAL A 74 -5.34 -13.11 16.61
N ALA A 75 -5.32 -12.29 15.55
CA ALA A 75 -4.44 -11.13 15.41
C ALA A 75 -5.24 -9.88 15.05
N PRO A 76 -4.70 -8.66 15.25
CA PRO A 76 -5.29 -7.48 14.63
C PRO A 76 -5.36 -7.68 13.11
N GLY A 77 -6.36 -7.09 12.48
CA GLY A 77 -6.47 -7.07 11.03
C GLY A 77 -5.22 -6.46 10.39
N PHE A 78 -4.76 -7.05 9.29
CA PHE A 78 -3.51 -6.61 8.66
C PHE A 78 -3.72 -5.28 7.95
N ILE A 79 -2.70 -4.44 8.02
CA ILE A 79 -2.63 -3.12 7.41
C ILE A 79 -1.62 -3.20 6.27
N ASP A 80 -2.11 -2.99 5.06
CA ASP A 80 -1.29 -2.90 3.86
C ASP A 80 -0.74 -1.46 3.75
N MET A 81 0.56 -1.27 4.00
CA MET A 81 1.19 0.06 4.07
C MET A 81 1.33 0.76 2.71
N LEU A 82 1.19 0.01 1.63
CA LEU A 82 1.11 0.54 0.28
C LEU A 82 0.30 -0.43 -0.58
N GLY A 83 -0.95 -0.09 -0.80
CA GLY A 83 -1.78 -0.68 -1.82
C GLY A 83 -2.17 0.34 -2.89
N GLN A 84 -3.00 -0.09 -3.84
CA GLN A 84 -3.39 0.72 -5.02
C GLN A 84 -4.91 0.64 -5.27
N SER A 85 -5.73 0.46 -4.22
CA SER A 85 -7.17 0.22 -4.36
C SER A 85 -8.05 1.47 -4.47
N GLU A 86 -7.48 2.67 -4.47
CA GLU A 86 -8.22 3.95 -4.45
C GLU A 86 -9.35 4.05 -5.48
N THR A 87 -9.08 3.62 -6.71
CA THR A 87 -10.09 3.55 -7.78
C THR A 87 -10.67 2.14 -7.92
N ASN A 88 -9.89 1.08 -7.65
CA ASN A 88 -10.38 -0.30 -7.72
C ASN A 88 -11.59 -0.55 -6.81
N VAL A 89 -11.62 0.05 -5.61
CA VAL A 89 -12.73 -0.09 -4.66
C VAL A 89 -14.04 0.47 -5.20
N LEU A 90 -13.96 1.45 -6.12
CA LEU A 90 -15.12 2.05 -6.76
C LEU A 90 -15.71 1.15 -7.86
N ALA A 91 -14.87 0.33 -8.49
CA ALA A 91 -15.28 -0.66 -9.48
C ALA A 91 -15.69 -2.00 -8.84
N ASP A 92 -14.99 -2.42 -7.79
CA ASP A 92 -15.28 -3.64 -7.04
C ASP A 92 -14.99 -3.45 -5.54
N ASN A 93 -16.04 -3.10 -4.79
CA ASN A 93 -15.96 -2.85 -3.35
C ASN A 93 -15.67 -4.10 -2.49
N ARG A 94 -15.61 -5.29 -3.11
CA ARG A 94 -15.26 -6.55 -2.44
C ARG A 94 -13.80 -6.59 -2.03
N LEU A 95 -12.91 -6.04 -2.87
CA LEU A 95 -11.46 -6.08 -2.70
C LEU A 95 -10.97 -7.48 -2.27
N LEU A 96 -11.48 -8.51 -2.96
CA LEU A 96 -11.37 -9.92 -2.54
C LEU A 96 -9.93 -10.31 -2.23
N SER A 97 -9.00 -9.98 -3.12
CA SER A 97 -7.59 -10.35 -2.97
C SER A 97 -6.96 -9.79 -1.69
N LYS A 98 -7.43 -8.64 -1.19
CA LYS A 98 -6.98 -8.05 0.08
C LYS A 98 -7.53 -8.83 1.27
N VAL A 99 -8.84 -9.01 1.28
CA VAL A 99 -9.55 -9.62 2.41
C VAL A 99 -9.13 -11.08 2.60
N THR A 100 -8.93 -11.83 1.51
CA THR A 100 -8.47 -13.23 1.60
C THR A 100 -7.05 -13.38 2.16
N GLN A 101 -6.31 -12.28 2.28
CA GLN A 101 -5.01 -12.23 2.95
C GLN A 101 -5.08 -11.86 4.44
N GLY A 102 -6.26 -11.46 4.95
CA GLY A 102 -6.41 -10.89 6.28
C GLY A 102 -6.25 -9.37 6.36
N ILE A 103 -6.23 -8.68 5.21
CA ILE A 103 -6.10 -7.22 5.19
C ILE A 103 -7.45 -6.58 5.54
N THR A 104 -7.44 -5.67 6.52
CA THR A 104 -8.61 -4.91 6.98
C THR A 104 -8.49 -3.42 6.72
N THR A 105 -7.27 -2.93 6.48
CA THR A 105 -6.98 -1.53 6.18
C THR A 105 -5.91 -1.45 5.10
N GLU A 106 -6.10 -0.54 4.15
CA GLU A 106 -5.14 -0.26 3.08
C GLU A 106 -4.74 1.22 3.12
N VAL A 107 -3.44 1.46 3.01
CA VAL A 107 -2.80 2.77 2.83
C VAL A 107 -2.47 2.95 1.35
N THR A 108 -2.84 4.09 0.77
CA THR A 108 -2.71 4.35 -0.68
C THR A 108 -2.13 5.74 -0.97
N GLY A 109 -2.11 6.12 -2.25
CA GLY A 109 -1.65 7.42 -2.73
C GLY A 109 -0.15 7.41 -3.03
N GLU A 110 0.32 6.62 -4.01
CA GLU A 110 1.74 6.52 -4.36
C GLU A 110 2.23 7.67 -5.27
N GLY A 111 2.38 8.88 -4.73
CA GLY A 111 2.76 10.07 -5.50
C GLY A 111 1.65 10.64 -6.38
N SER A 112 0.85 9.80 -7.04
CA SER A 112 -0.50 10.16 -7.50
C SER A 112 -1.52 9.76 -6.42
N SER A 113 -2.67 10.41 -6.38
CA SER A 113 -3.71 10.18 -5.36
C SER A 113 -5.08 10.59 -5.88
N VAL A 114 -6.16 10.15 -5.23
CA VAL A 114 -7.54 10.49 -5.63
C VAL A 114 -7.86 11.98 -5.61
N ALA A 115 -7.13 12.76 -4.82
CA ALA A 115 -7.33 14.19 -4.68
C ALA A 115 -5.98 14.93 -4.56
N PRO A 116 -5.89 16.21 -4.99
CA PRO A 116 -6.95 16.99 -5.65
C PRO A 116 -7.26 16.48 -7.06
N LEU A 117 -8.53 16.54 -7.46
CA LEU A 117 -8.98 16.13 -8.79
C LEU A 117 -9.53 17.34 -9.54
N THR A 118 -8.89 17.71 -10.65
CA THR A 118 -9.37 18.76 -11.54
C THR A 118 -10.18 18.14 -12.68
N ASP A 119 -10.97 18.95 -13.40
CA ASP A 119 -11.74 18.47 -14.56
C ASP A 119 -10.83 17.87 -15.64
N ALA A 120 -9.62 18.41 -15.82
CA ALA A 120 -8.63 17.90 -16.76
C ALA A 120 -8.11 16.50 -16.34
N LEU A 121 -7.86 16.30 -15.05
CA LEU A 121 -7.40 15.01 -14.53
C LEU A 121 -8.51 13.95 -14.59
N ALA A 122 -9.74 14.31 -14.22
CA ALA A 122 -10.89 13.42 -14.40
C ALA A 122 -11.12 13.07 -15.89
N ALA A 123 -10.85 13.99 -16.81
CA ALA A 123 -10.96 13.71 -18.25
C ALA A 123 -9.90 12.71 -18.74
N ASP A 124 -8.67 12.79 -18.22
CA ASP A 124 -7.58 11.84 -18.51
C ASP A 124 -7.99 10.39 -18.15
N ASP A 125 -8.73 10.20 -17.05
CA ASP A 125 -9.15 8.87 -16.56
C ASP A 125 -10.48 8.38 -17.16
N SER A 126 -11.09 9.16 -18.07
CA SER A 126 -12.43 8.85 -18.62
C SER A 126 -12.55 7.51 -19.34
N ALA A 127 -11.46 7.01 -19.93
CA ALA A 127 -11.44 5.69 -20.55
C ALA A 127 -11.53 4.57 -19.49
N ALA A 128 -10.81 4.70 -18.38
CA ALA A 128 -10.85 3.74 -17.28
C ALA A 128 -12.22 3.76 -16.60
N MET A 129 -12.78 4.93 -16.32
CA MET A 129 -14.14 5.08 -15.78
C MET A 129 -15.19 4.36 -16.65
N ARG A 130 -15.11 4.53 -17.98
CA ARG A 130 -16.02 3.84 -18.92
C ARG A 130 -15.80 2.32 -18.92
N LYS A 131 -14.56 1.85 -18.93
CA LYS A 131 -14.21 0.43 -19.00
C LYS A 131 -14.60 -0.33 -17.73
N TYR A 132 -14.34 0.25 -16.56
CA TYR A 132 -14.55 -0.40 -15.26
C TYR A 132 -15.80 0.09 -14.53
N HIS A 133 -16.63 0.91 -15.18
CA HIS A 133 -17.96 1.31 -14.73
C HIS A 133 -18.01 2.02 -13.36
N TYR A 134 -17.04 2.92 -13.10
CA TYR A 134 -17.05 3.79 -11.93
C TYR A 134 -17.05 5.28 -12.34
N ARG A 135 -17.15 6.18 -11.36
CA ARG A 135 -17.18 7.64 -11.59
C ARG A 135 -16.28 8.39 -10.62
N GLU A 136 -15.75 9.51 -11.09
CA GLU A 136 -14.90 10.42 -10.33
C GLU A 136 -15.54 11.81 -10.22
N ASP A 137 -16.57 11.90 -9.38
CA ASP A 137 -17.42 13.09 -9.23
C ASP A 137 -17.02 13.97 -8.02
N TRP A 138 -15.79 13.82 -7.50
CA TRP A 138 -15.26 14.62 -6.39
C TRP A 138 -14.14 15.57 -6.85
N ARG A 139 -13.76 16.53 -6.01
CA ARG A 139 -12.64 17.44 -6.30
C ARG A 139 -11.56 17.40 -5.22
N ASP A 140 -11.94 17.00 -4.03
CA ASP A 140 -11.09 16.96 -2.86
C ASP A 140 -11.26 15.63 -2.10
N LEU A 141 -10.47 15.45 -1.04
CA LEU A 141 -10.42 14.21 -0.28
C LEU A 141 -11.71 13.97 0.52
N ASP A 142 -12.37 15.02 1.01
CA ASP A 142 -13.71 14.90 1.60
C ASP A 142 -14.73 14.33 0.62
N GLY A 143 -14.75 14.84 -0.61
CA GLY A 143 -15.61 14.33 -1.67
C GLY A 143 -15.32 12.88 -2.02
N TYR A 144 -14.04 12.48 -2.09
CA TYR A 144 -13.66 11.09 -2.31
C TYR A 144 -14.17 10.18 -1.19
N PHE A 145 -13.95 10.52 0.09
CA PHE A 145 -14.42 9.69 1.18
C PHE A 145 -15.95 9.65 1.30
N ALA A 146 -16.65 10.71 0.87
CA ALA A 146 -18.11 10.67 0.71
C ALA A 146 -18.53 9.70 -0.41
N GLN A 147 -17.80 9.65 -1.53
CA GLN A 147 -18.03 8.67 -2.60
C GLN A 147 -17.73 7.24 -2.13
N LEU A 148 -16.65 7.02 -1.38
CA LEU A 148 -16.31 5.73 -0.79
C LEU A 148 -17.41 5.25 0.15
N ALA A 149 -17.94 6.13 1.00
CA ALA A 149 -19.04 5.80 1.90
C ALA A 149 -20.33 5.41 1.16
N ARG A 150 -20.64 6.05 0.03
CA ARG A 150 -21.79 5.68 -0.82
C ARG A 150 -21.59 4.34 -1.52
N THR A 151 -20.36 4.09 -2.00
CA THR A 151 -20.01 2.87 -2.72
C THR A 151 -19.94 1.67 -1.77
N GLY A 152 -19.60 1.92 -0.50
CA GLY A 152 -19.20 0.91 0.46
C GLY A 152 -17.79 0.38 0.16
N SER A 153 -17.16 -0.20 1.17
CA SER A 153 -15.88 -0.90 1.01
C SER A 153 -15.80 -2.06 1.99
N THR A 154 -15.19 -3.16 1.59
CA THR A 154 -14.95 -4.27 2.52
C THR A 154 -13.87 -3.94 3.55
N VAL A 155 -12.82 -3.22 3.15
CA VAL A 155 -11.69 -2.79 4.01
C VAL A 155 -11.69 -1.29 4.24
N ASN A 156 -11.04 -0.83 5.29
CA ASN A 156 -10.79 0.59 5.50
C ASN A 156 -9.76 1.11 4.48
N ILE A 157 -9.90 2.37 4.07
CA ILE A 157 -8.96 3.04 3.16
C ILE A 157 -8.44 4.31 3.84
N ALA A 158 -7.13 4.46 3.89
CA ALA A 158 -6.44 5.68 4.28
C ALA A 158 -5.50 6.09 3.14
N THR A 159 -5.33 7.38 2.88
CA THR A 159 -4.53 7.81 1.71
C THR A 159 -3.63 9.01 2.03
N PHE A 160 -2.49 9.05 1.35
CA PHE A 160 -1.62 10.21 1.27
C PHE A 160 -2.10 11.17 0.18
N VAL A 161 -1.79 12.45 0.31
CA VAL A 161 -1.84 13.36 -0.85
C VAL A 161 -0.55 13.22 -1.64
N GLY A 162 -0.68 12.92 -2.92
CA GLY A 162 0.44 12.69 -3.81
C GLY A 162 1.07 13.98 -4.33
N ALA A 163 2.39 14.12 -4.21
CA ALA A 163 3.12 15.27 -4.76
C ALA A 163 3.00 15.36 -6.29
N THR A 164 2.96 14.22 -6.99
CA THR A 164 2.70 14.15 -8.44
C THR A 164 1.28 14.62 -8.75
N GLN A 165 0.29 14.22 -7.96
CA GLN A 165 -1.10 14.65 -8.12
C GLN A 165 -1.24 16.18 -8.01
N VAL A 166 -0.64 16.74 -6.96
CA VAL A 166 -0.62 18.19 -6.73
C VAL A 166 0.10 18.93 -7.86
N ARG A 167 1.23 18.39 -8.33
CA ARG A 167 1.96 18.95 -9.48
C ARG A 167 1.12 18.91 -10.76
N LEU A 168 0.44 17.80 -11.03
CA LEU A 168 -0.45 17.65 -12.18
C LEU A 168 -1.60 18.68 -12.14
N ALA A 169 -2.18 18.91 -10.96
CA ALA A 169 -3.26 19.88 -10.80
C ALA A 169 -2.85 21.34 -11.04
N VAL A 170 -1.58 21.70 -10.79
CA VAL A 170 -1.11 23.10 -10.86
C VAL A 170 -0.23 23.39 -12.08
N ILE A 171 0.73 22.51 -12.36
CA ILE A 171 1.80 22.70 -13.37
C ILE A 171 1.50 21.89 -14.63
N GLY A 172 0.79 20.77 -14.49
CA GLY A 172 0.54 19.80 -15.55
C GLY A 172 1.73 18.87 -15.81
N LYS A 173 1.78 18.30 -17.01
CA LYS A 173 2.67 17.18 -17.37
C LYS A 173 4.06 17.61 -17.87
N THR A 174 4.42 18.89 -17.73
CA THR A 174 5.63 19.46 -18.37
C THR A 174 6.86 19.41 -17.48
N ASP A 175 8.02 19.15 -18.09
CA ASP A 175 9.33 19.19 -17.43
C ASP A 175 9.81 20.64 -17.26
N ARG A 176 9.33 21.27 -16.18
CA ARG A 176 9.77 22.61 -15.75
C ARG A 176 9.63 22.74 -14.24
N ARG A 177 10.37 23.69 -13.66
CA ARG A 177 10.22 24.06 -12.25
C ARG A 177 8.90 24.80 -12.02
N ALA A 178 8.36 24.67 -10.81
CA ALA A 178 7.30 25.51 -10.31
C ALA A 178 7.77 26.97 -10.23
N THR A 179 6.92 27.91 -10.62
CA THR A 179 7.07 29.31 -10.22
C THR A 179 6.74 29.47 -8.73
N THR A 180 7.11 30.60 -8.13
CA THR A 180 6.81 30.89 -6.72
C THR A 180 5.31 30.82 -6.41
N LEU A 181 4.45 31.33 -7.31
CA LEU A 181 3.00 31.30 -7.13
C LEU A 181 2.44 29.88 -7.26
N GLU A 182 2.94 29.09 -8.22
CA GLU A 182 2.54 27.70 -8.36
C GLU A 182 2.96 26.87 -7.14
N LEU A 183 4.18 27.05 -6.63
CA LEU A 183 4.64 26.38 -5.42
C LEU A 183 3.77 26.73 -4.21
N ALA A 184 3.43 28.01 -4.03
CA ALA A 184 2.53 28.45 -2.96
C ALA A 184 1.14 27.81 -3.09
N HIS A 185 0.60 27.70 -4.31
CA HIS A 185 -0.67 27.02 -4.57
C HIS A 185 -0.59 25.52 -4.25
N MET A 186 0.48 24.84 -4.68
CA MET A 186 0.70 23.42 -4.37
C MET A 186 0.79 23.18 -2.85
N VAL A 187 1.49 24.05 -2.11
CA VAL A 187 1.56 24.00 -0.64
C VAL A 187 0.16 24.15 -0.02
N ALA A 188 -0.66 25.09 -0.50
CA ALA A 188 -2.02 25.29 0.00
C ALA A 188 -2.94 24.10 -0.27
N LEU A 189 -2.78 23.42 -1.43
CA LEU A 189 -3.50 22.18 -1.72
C LEU A 189 -3.13 21.08 -0.73
N VAL A 190 -1.83 20.91 -0.40
CA VAL A 190 -1.40 19.94 0.61
C VAL A 190 -1.97 20.28 1.98
N ASP A 191 -1.93 21.54 2.41
CA ASP A 191 -2.55 21.97 3.68
C ASP A 191 -4.04 21.58 3.72
N SER A 192 -4.79 21.89 2.66
CA SER A 192 -6.21 21.57 2.57
C SER A 192 -6.47 20.06 2.63
N MET A 193 -5.69 19.24 1.92
CA MET A 193 -5.85 17.79 1.97
C MET A 193 -5.50 17.21 3.34
N MET A 194 -4.52 17.78 4.05
CA MET A 194 -4.21 17.40 5.43
C MET A 194 -5.36 17.72 6.39
N GLU A 195 -6.00 18.89 6.27
CA GLU A 195 -7.20 19.25 7.04
C GLU A 195 -8.41 18.37 6.68
N GLN A 196 -8.41 17.79 5.48
CA GLN A 196 -9.34 16.75 5.05
C GLN A 196 -8.88 15.34 5.47
N GLY A 197 -7.82 15.21 6.26
CA GLY A 197 -7.42 13.93 6.84
C GLY A 197 -6.60 13.04 5.90
N ALA A 198 -5.81 13.61 5.00
CA ALA A 198 -4.70 12.86 4.41
C ALA A 198 -3.72 12.42 5.51
N LEU A 199 -3.05 11.28 5.30
CA LEU A 199 -2.03 10.77 6.24
C LEU A 199 -0.74 11.61 6.23
N GLY A 200 -0.51 12.31 5.13
CA GLY A 200 0.75 13.01 4.87
C GLY A 200 0.91 13.31 3.39
N LEU A 201 2.15 13.62 3.00
CA LEU A 201 2.55 13.76 1.60
C LEU A 201 3.20 12.46 1.11
N SER A 202 3.02 12.12 -0.16
CA SER A 202 3.80 11.06 -0.79
C SER A 202 4.42 11.45 -2.12
N SER A 203 5.40 10.67 -2.61
CA SER A 203 5.98 10.86 -3.95
C SER A 203 6.39 9.55 -4.60
N ALA A 204 6.39 9.52 -5.94
CA ALA A 204 6.93 8.42 -6.75
C ALA A 204 7.95 8.94 -7.78
N LEU A 205 9.16 9.20 -7.30
CA LEU A 205 10.15 10.05 -7.97
C LEU A 205 10.86 9.37 -9.14
N GLU A 206 10.67 8.07 -9.37
CA GLU A 206 11.26 7.36 -10.51
C GLU A 206 10.52 7.66 -11.84
N TYR A 207 9.27 8.16 -11.76
CA TYR A 207 8.38 8.35 -12.91
C TYR A 207 8.19 9.82 -13.29
N ALA A 208 7.88 10.09 -14.57
CA ALA A 208 7.39 11.40 -14.99
C ALA A 208 5.90 11.57 -14.60
N PRO A 209 5.45 12.78 -14.22
CA PRO A 209 6.21 14.03 -14.10
C PRO A 209 6.91 14.22 -12.74
N ALA A 210 6.81 13.27 -11.81
CA ALA A 210 7.39 13.38 -10.47
C ALA A 210 8.92 13.57 -10.48
N PHE A 211 9.61 12.92 -11.43
CA PHE A 211 11.05 13.01 -11.60
C PHE A 211 11.53 14.47 -11.86
N TYR A 212 10.65 15.35 -12.34
CA TYR A 212 10.97 16.77 -12.59
C TYR A 212 10.98 17.62 -11.30
N ALA A 213 10.38 17.12 -10.22
CA ALA A 213 10.32 17.84 -8.95
C ALA A 213 11.71 17.90 -8.30
N PRO A 214 12.26 19.10 -8.07
CA PRO A 214 13.53 19.24 -7.37
C PRO A 214 13.32 19.05 -5.85
N THR A 215 14.39 18.72 -5.13
CA THR A 215 14.32 18.41 -3.69
C THR A 215 13.72 19.55 -2.87
N GLU A 216 13.98 20.81 -3.24
CA GLU A 216 13.40 21.98 -2.55
C GLU A 216 11.87 22.08 -2.67
N GLU A 217 11.29 21.61 -3.79
CA GLU A 217 9.84 21.56 -3.98
C GLU A 217 9.24 20.52 -3.06
N LEU A 218 9.81 19.31 -3.05
CA LEU A 218 9.37 18.21 -2.18
C LEU A 218 9.47 18.59 -0.70
N THR A 219 10.55 19.26 -0.30
CA THR A 219 10.73 19.78 1.07
C THR A 219 9.67 20.81 1.43
N ALA A 220 9.27 21.70 0.51
CA ALA A 220 8.22 22.68 0.77
C ALA A 220 6.84 22.03 0.98
N LEU A 221 6.49 21.05 0.15
CA LEU A 221 5.26 20.27 0.29
C LEU A 221 5.27 19.41 1.56
N ALA A 222 6.40 18.76 1.85
CA ALA A 222 6.55 17.93 3.05
C ALA A 222 6.45 18.77 4.32
N ARG A 223 6.98 20.00 4.31
CA ARG A 223 6.82 20.95 5.42
C ARG A 223 5.34 21.34 5.63
N ALA A 224 4.53 21.34 4.57
CA ALA A 224 3.08 21.53 4.69
C ALA A 224 2.45 20.36 5.46
N ALA A 225 2.69 19.12 5.03
CA ALA A 225 2.22 17.94 5.74
C ALA A 225 2.68 17.88 7.21
N SER A 226 3.93 18.25 7.49
CA SER A 226 4.51 18.26 8.84
C SER A 226 3.75 19.18 9.80
N ARG A 227 3.25 20.35 9.35
CA ARG A 227 2.47 21.27 10.20
C ARG A 227 1.21 20.62 10.78
N HIS A 228 0.68 19.62 10.09
CA HIS A 228 -0.53 18.89 10.44
C HIS A 228 -0.23 17.53 11.10
N GLY A 229 1.03 17.28 11.47
CA GLY A 229 1.46 16.03 12.09
C GLY A 229 1.51 14.83 11.13
N GLY A 230 1.46 15.06 9.81
CA GLY A 230 1.56 14.00 8.80
C GLY A 230 2.98 13.45 8.62
N SER A 231 3.10 12.39 7.82
CA SER A 231 4.39 11.81 7.41
C SER A 231 4.70 12.07 5.92
N TYR A 232 5.92 11.77 5.49
CA TYR A 232 6.33 11.78 4.09
C TYR A 232 6.66 10.36 3.64
N ALA A 233 5.86 9.82 2.72
CA ALA A 233 6.11 8.51 2.14
C ALA A 233 6.76 8.64 0.75
N THR A 234 7.72 7.78 0.41
CA THR A 234 8.44 7.94 -0.86
C THR A 234 8.79 6.63 -1.53
N HIS A 235 8.34 6.50 -2.77
CA HIS A 235 9.05 5.75 -3.79
C HIS A 235 10.19 6.66 -4.28
N MET A 236 11.40 6.29 -3.84
CA MET A 236 12.62 7.04 -4.03
C MET A 236 12.99 7.22 -5.51
N ARG A 237 13.77 8.26 -5.81
CA ARG A 237 14.18 8.60 -7.18
C ARG A 237 14.98 7.51 -7.89
N ASN A 238 15.65 6.65 -7.13
CA ASN A 238 16.37 5.49 -7.63
C ASN A 238 16.46 4.40 -6.57
N GLU A 239 16.31 3.15 -7.00
CA GLU A 239 16.35 1.97 -6.13
C GLU A 239 17.49 1.00 -6.49
N GLY A 240 18.38 1.41 -7.38
CA GLY A 240 19.47 0.60 -7.92
C GLY A 240 20.84 1.24 -7.68
N GLY A 241 21.56 1.55 -8.76
CA GLY A 241 22.94 2.04 -8.69
C GLY A 241 23.09 3.33 -7.89
N ASP A 242 22.13 4.25 -8.01
CA ASP A 242 22.15 5.57 -7.38
C ASP A 242 21.28 5.64 -6.10
N ILE A 243 20.89 4.50 -5.53
CA ILE A 243 20.09 4.44 -4.29
C ILE A 243 20.71 5.23 -3.13
N ASP A 244 22.04 5.33 -3.09
CA ASP A 244 22.70 6.07 -2.02
C ASP A 244 22.44 7.58 -2.08
N THR A 245 22.32 8.11 -3.30
CA THR A 245 21.93 9.50 -3.55
C THR A 245 20.45 9.69 -3.24
N ALA A 246 19.60 8.73 -3.60
CA ALA A 246 18.17 8.81 -3.31
C ALA A 246 17.89 8.80 -1.80
N LEU A 247 18.56 7.94 -1.03
CA LEU A 247 18.48 7.94 0.45
C LEU A 247 18.93 9.27 1.06
N ARG A 248 19.98 9.89 0.50
CA ARG A 248 20.45 11.20 0.97
C ARG A 248 19.42 12.29 0.72
N GLU A 249 18.80 12.31 -0.46
CA GLU A 249 17.67 13.20 -0.77
C GLU A 249 16.52 12.99 0.22
N THR A 250 16.14 11.74 0.47
CA THR A 250 15.10 11.38 1.45
C THR A 250 15.43 11.90 2.86
N PHE A 251 16.68 11.73 3.33
CA PHE A 251 17.11 12.20 4.64
C PHE A 251 17.18 13.74 4.73
N GLU A 252 17.55 14.40 3.64
CA GLU A 252 17.53 15.86 3.53
C GLU A 252 16.10 16.40 3.68
N ILE A 253 15.12 15.83 2.95
CA ILE A 253 13.71 16.19 3.07
C ILE A 253 13.21 15.95 4.51
N ALA A 254 13.51 14.77 5.09
CA ALA A 254 13.11 14.43 6.46
C ALA A 254 13.58 15.48 7.48
N ARG A 255 14.87 15.85 7.39
CA ARG A 255 15.51 16.81 8.29
C ARG A 255 14.94 18.21 8.10
N ASP A 256 14.89 18.67 6.85
CA ASP A 256 14.63 20.07 6.55
C ASP A 256 13.13 20.40 6.71
N ALA A 257 12.25 19.46 6.36
CA ALA A 257 10.81 19.56 6.60
C ALA A 257 10.40 19.18 8.03
N ARG A 258 11.30 18.55 8.82
CA ARG A 258 11.03 17.99 10.16
C ARG A 258 9.83 17.06 10.13
N ILE A 259 9.91 16.03 9.30
CA ILE A 259 8.80 15.11 9.04
C ILE A 259 9.26 13.66 9.20
N PRO A 260 8.45 12.77 9.81
CA PRO A 260 8.69 11.32 9.76
C PRO A 260 8.63 10.82 8.32
N VAL A 261 9.45 9.84 7.97
CA VAL A 261 9.53 9.28 6.63
C VAL A 261 9.24 7.79 6.62
N GLU A 262 8.48 7.36 5.59
CA GLU A 262 8.29 5.97 5.19
C GLU A 262 8.89 5.76 3.79
N ILE A 263 9.91 4.91 3.66
CA ILE A 263 10.44 4.50 2.36
C ILE A 263 9.59 3.35 1.85
N TRP A 264 8.85 3.57 0.79
CA TRP A 264 7.98 2.55 0.23
C TRP A 264 8.76 1.51 -0.56
N HIS A 265 8.24 0.28 -0.51
CA HIS A 265 8.65 -0.93 -1.22
C HIS A 265 10.17 -1.07 -1.37
N LEU A 266 10.88 -0.86 -0.26
CA LEU A 266 12.34 -0.84 -0.16
C LEU A 266 12.96 -2.05 -0.85
N LYS A 267 13.81 -1.78 -1.84
CA LYS A 267 14.45 -2.82 -2.66
C LYS A 267 15.82 -2.41 -3.17
N ILE A 268 16.54 -3.40 -3.68
CA ILE A 268 17.73 -3.22 -4.51
C ILE A 268 17.41 -3.72 -5.91
N SER A 269 17.31 -2.78 -6.85
CA SER A 269 16.97 -3.05 -8.25
C SER A 269 18.21 -3.32 -9.10
N GLY A 270 18.14 -4.39 -9.91
CA GLY A 270 19.11 -4.75 -10.94
C GLY A 270 20.24 -5.64 -10.44
N ARG A 271 20.56 -6.67 -11.24
CA ARG A 271 21.55 -7.71 -10.90
C ARG A 271 22.91 -7.19 -10.45
N LEU A 272 23.35 -6.08 -11.05
CA LEU A 272 24.64 -5.45 -10.74
C LEU A 272 24.68 -4.73 -9.38
N ASN A 273 23.54 -4.60 -8.71
CA ASN A 273 23.39 -3.92 -7.42
C ASN A 273 23.07 -4.88 -6.27
N TRP A 274 22.63 -6.11 -6.54
CA TRP A 274 22.22 -7.09 -5.53
C TRP A 274 23.25 -7.32 -4.42
N GLY A 275 22.76 -7.65 -3.22
CA GLY A 275 23.56 -7.85 -2.00
C GLY A 275 23.81 -6.55 -1.22
N ARG A 276 23.24 -5.43 -1.65
CA ARG A 276 23.42 -4.11 -1.00
C ARG A 276 22.37 -3.81 0.08
N MET A 277 21.35 -4.65 0.26
CA MET A 277 20.30 -4.36 1.25
C MET A 277 20.85 -4.20 2.68
N PRO A 278 21.80 -5.03 3.17
CA PRO A 278 22.38 -4.81 4.51
C PRO A 278 23.01 -3.42 4.66
N THR A 279 23.68 -2.91 3.63
CA THR A 279 24.25 -1.55 3.64
C THR A 279 23.16 -0.49 3.66
N VAL A 280 22.09 -0.66 2.87
CA VAL A 280 20.95 0.26 2.86
C VAL A 280 20.26 0.33 4.22
N LEU A 281 19.99 -0.82 4.85
CA LEU A 281 19.42 -0.88 6.19
C LEU A 281 20.31 -0.18 7.22
N ALA A 282 21.63 -0.40 7.18
CA ALA A 282 22.58 0.28 8.07
C ALA A 282 22.57 1.81 7.89
N ARG A 283 22.32 2.31 6.68
CA ARG A 283 22.17 3.76 6.44
C ARG A 283 20.87 4.31 7.03
N ILE A 284 19.76 3.57 6.94
CA ILE A 284 18.51 3.93 7.59
C ILE A 284 18.70 3.94 9.12
N ASP A 285 19.33 2.91 9.69
CA ASP A 285 19.65 2.85 11.12
C ASP A 285 20.53 4.04 11.55
N SER A 286 21.56 4.38 10.76
CA SER A 286 22.43 5.52 11.04
C SER A 286 21.67 6.85 11.00
N ALA A 287 20.76 7.04 10.04
CA ALA A 287 19.90 8.22 9.98
C ALA A 287 18.98 8.32 11.21
N ARG A 288 18.45 7.19 11.66
CA ARG A 288 17.65 7.10 12.89
C ARG A 288 18.45 7.43 14.14
N ALA A 289 19.66 6.89 14.26
CA ALA A 289 20.58 7.21 15.35
C ALA A 289 20.95 8.71 15.38
N ALA A 290 20.94 9.37 14.23
CA ALA A 290 21.13 10.82 14.10
C ALA A 290 19.86 11.66 14.39
N GLY A 291 18.75 11.02 14.79
CA GLY A 291 17.52 11.69 15.22
C GLY A 291 16.44 11.84 14.14
N LEU A 292 16.63 11.28 12.95
CA LEU A 292 15.58 11.25 11.92
C LEU A 292 14.60 10.10 12.20
N ASP A 293 13.30 10.33 12.03
CA ASP A 293 12.33 9.22 12.10
C ASP A 293 12.09 8.63 10.71
N VAL A 294 12.91 7.66 10.31
CA VAL A 294 12.81 7.00 8.99
C VAL A 294 12.56 5.51 9.16
N THR A 295 11.60 4.96 8.42
CA THR A 295 11.26 3.54 8.34
C THR A 295 10.99 3.15 6.89
N ALA A 296 10.57 1.91 6.65
CA ALA A 296 10.26 1.43 5.32
C ALA A 296 9.20 0.34 5.33
N ASP A 297 8.74 -0.07 4.16
CA ASP A 297 7.97 -1.29 3.96
C ASP A 297 8.45 -2.07 2.73
N GLN A 298 8.01 -3.33 2.61
CA GLN A 298 8.37 -4.20 1.50
C GLN A 298 7.28 -5.26 1.21
N TYR A 299 7.12 -5.62 -0.06
CA TYR A 299 6.40 -6.83 -0.49
C TYR A 299 7.35 -8.05 -0.60
N PRO A 300 6.90 -9.27 -0.26
CA PRO A 300 7.78 -10.45 -0.12
C PRO A 300 8.02 -11.21 -1.44
N TYR A 301 8.47 -10.49 -2.48
CA TYR A 301 8.72 -11.03 -3.83
C TYR A 301 9.98 -10.44 -4.45
N THR A 302 10.57 -11.16 -5.40
CA THR A 302 11.79 -10.76 -6.12
C THR A 302 11.52 -10.04 -7.44
N ALA A 303 10.28 -9.68 -7.71
CA ALA A 303 9.88 -8.97 -8.91
C ALA A 303 9.05 -7.73 -8.54
N ALA A 304 9.26 -6.66 -9.30
CA ALA A 304 8.46 -5.44 -9.22
C ALA A 304 7.40 -5.45 -10.33
N ALA A 305 6.40 -4.58 -10.23
CA ALA A 305 5.45 -4.35 -11.31
C ALA A 305 5.17 -2.86 -11.48
N THR A 306 5.07 -2.40 -12.73
CA THR A 306 4.71 -1.02 -13.11
C THR A 306 4.37 -0.97 -14.61
N SER A 307 4.15 0.21 -15.18
CA SER A 307 3.94 0.36 -16.63
C SER A 307 5.12 -0.17 -17.44
N LEU A 308 4.83 -0.81 -18.57
CA LEU A 308 5.82 -1.19 -19.57
C LEU A 308 6.60 0.05 -20.09
N ALA A 309 5.91 1.19 -20.22
CA ALA A 309 6.48 2.43 -20.70
C ALA A 309 7.53 3.03 -19.74
N ALA A 310 7.60 2.57 -18.48
CA ALA A 310 8.63 2.96 -17.53
C ALA A 310 10.05 2.59 -18.03
N SER A 311 10.15 1.57 -18.89
CA SER A 311 11.42 1.20 -19.53
C SER A 311 11.92 2.24 -20.54
N ILE A 312 11.10 3.20 -20.94
CA ILE A 312 11.47 4.27 -21.87
C ILE A 312 12.05 5.47 -21.08
N PRO A 313 13.18 6.07 -21.51
CA PRO A 313 13.80 7.20 -20.83
C PRO A 313 12.84 8.32 -20.43
N ALA A 314 12.94 8.80 -19.19
CA ALA A 314 12.01 9.77 -18.58
C ALA A 314 11.79 11.05 -19.39
N TRP A 315 12.79 11.53 -20.13
CA TRP A 315 12.66 12.71 -20.98
C TRP A 315 11.61 12.54 -22.09
N ALA A 316 11.39 11.32 -22.56
CA ALA A 316 10.41 11.02 -23.61
C ALA A 316 8.96 11.15 -23.12
N HIS A 317 8.74 11.13 -21.80
CA HIS A 317 7.43 11.25 -21.15
C HIS A 317 7.00 12.71 -20.91
N SER A 318 7.90 13.69 -21.15
CA SER A 318 7.57 15.11 -20.93
C SER A 318 6.40 15.54 -21.81
N GLY A 319 5.37 16.14 -21.21
CA GLY A 319 4.11 16.46 -21.90
C GLY A 319 3.09 15.31 -21.91
N GLY A 320 3.35 14.22 -21.19
CA GLY A 320 2.40 13.13 -20.99
C GLY A 320 2.35 12.08 -22.09
N THR A 321 1.38 11.17 -21.97
CA THR A 321 1.24 9.97 -22.81
C THR A 321 1.13 10.27 -24.31
N ASP A 322 0.33 11.27 -24.71
CA ASP A 322 0.20 11.62 -26.13
C ASP A 322 1.53 12.12 -26.71
N SER A 323 2.29 12.89 -25.92
CA SER A 323 3.61 13.37 -26.32
C SER A 323 4.62 12.21 -26.42
N LEU A 324 4.57 11.23 -25.51
CA LEU A 324 5.35 10.01 -25.60
C LEU A 324 5.03 9.25 -26.90
N ILE A 325 3.75 9.03 -27.21
CA ILE A 325 3.32 8.31 -28.41
C ILE A 325 3.75 9.05 -29.68
N ALA A 326 3.59 10.38 -29.72
CA ALA A 326 4.05 11.18 -30.84
C ALA A 326 5.57 11.02 -31.07
N ARG A 327 6.37 11.05 -29.99
CA ARG A 327 7.82 10.82 -30.05
C ARG A 327 8.18 9.41 -30.52
N LEU A 328 7.44 8.38 -30.11
CA LEU A 328 7.66 7.01 -30.55
C LEU A 328 7.28 6.76 -32.02
N ARG A 329 6.47 7.65 -32.62
CA ARG A 329 6.11 7.65 -34.04
C ARG A 329 7.07 8.46 -34.91
N ASP A 330 7.81 9.40 -34.32
CA ASP A 330 8.85 10.15 -35.03
C ASP A 330 10.07 9.26 -35.30
N PRO A 331 10.49 9.07 -36.57
CA PRO A 331 11.56 8.13 -36.91
C PRO A 331 12.92 8.49 -36.29
N ALA A 332 13.26 9.77 -36.21
CA ALA A 332 14.56 10.22 -35.69
C ALA A 332 14.62 10.03 -34.16
N ILE A 333 13.54 10.39 -33.47
CA ILE A 333 13.42 10.23 -32.02
C ILE A 333 13.36 8.75 -31.64
N ARG A 334 12.58 7.93 -32.37
CA ARG A 334 12.49 6.49 -32.15
C ARG A 334 13.87 5.82 -32.31
N ALA A 335 14.62 6.15 -33.37
CA ALA A 335 15.97 5.63 -33.57
C ALA A 335 16.93 6.01 -32.43
N ARG A 336 16.83 7.26 -31.93
CA ARG A 336 17.59 7.70 -30.75
C ARG A 336 17.23 6.90 -29.50
N LEU A 337 15.95 6.70 -29.23
CA LEU A 337 15.47 5.92 -28.08
C LEU A 337 15.90 4.46 -28.18
N HIS A 338 15.82 3.86 -29.37
CA HIS A 338 16.31 2.51 -29.64
C HIS A 338 17.79 2.39 -29.27
N HIS A 339 18.63 3.28 -29.80
CA HIS A 339 20.05 3.30 -29.50
C HIS A 339 20.34 3.43 -27.99
N GLN A 340 19.62 4.29 -27.28
CA GLN A 340 19.76 4.45 -25.83
C GLN A 340 19.39 3.19 -25.03
N LEU A 341 18.46 2.38 -25.53
CA LEU A 341 18.05 1.13 -24.87
C LEU A 341 18.89 -0.08 -25.27
N ALA A 342 19.55 -0.02 -26.43
CA ALA A 342 20.41 -1.09 -26.94
C ALA A 342 21.81 -1.13 -26.30
N VAL A 343 22.21 -0.09 -25.55
CA VAL A 343 23.52 -0.05 -24.89
C VAL A 343 23.65 -1.11 -23.79
N PRO A 344 24.86 -1.67 -23.56
CA PRO A 344 25.08 -2.69 -22.55
C PRO A 344 24.57 -2.30 -21.15
N PRO A 345 24.09 -3.26 -20.34
CA PRO A 345 23.58 -2.94 -19.02
C PRO A 345 24.63 -2.33 -18.09
N ASN A 346 24.23 -1.40 -17.23
CA ASN A 346 25.05 -0.80 -16.18
C ASN A 346 24.26 -0.61 -14.86
N LYS A 347 24.96 -0.19 -13.79
CA LYS A 347 24.36 -0.09 -12.45
C LYS A 347 23.20 0.91 -12.33
N ARG A 348 23.13 1.92 -13.21
CA ARG A 348 22.07 2.95 -13.21
C ARG A 348 20.85 2.55 -14.02
N ASP A 349 20.85 1.35 -14.59
CA ASP A 349 19.74 0.88 -15.39
C ASP A 349 18.49 0.69 -14.56
N ARG A 350 17.34 0.82 -15.23
CA ARG A 350 16.01 0.67 -14.64
C ARG A 350 15.19 -0.31 -15.46
N PHE A 351 14.15 -0.87 -14.82
CA PHE A 351 13.10 -1.67 -15.47
C PHE A 351 13.65 -2.75 -16.41
N MET A 352 13.30 -2.76 -17.71
CA MET A 352 13.74 -3.79 -18.67
C MET A 352 15.26 -4.03 -18.64
N ARG A 353 16.07 -2.97 -18.59
CA ARG A 353 17.54 -3.11 -18.59
C ARG A 353 18.06 -3.67 -17.25
N ALA A 354 17.47 -3.23 -16.13
CA ALA A 354 17.76 -3.81 -14.82
C ALA A 354 17.36 -5.29 -14.70
N ALA A 355 16.32 -5.70 -15.44
CA ALA A 355 15.82 -7.07 -15.46
C ALA A 355 16.69 -8.04 -16.28
N GLY A 356 17.80 -7.56 -16.85
CA GLY A 356 18.66 -8.35 -17.74
C GLY A 356 18.16 -8.39 -19.19
N GLY A 357 17.31 -7.44 -19.59
CA GLY A 357 16.76 -7.34 -20.93
C GLY A 357 15.34 -7.89 -21.06
N PRO A 358 14.86 -8.10 -22.30
CA PRO A 358 13.44 -8.40 -22.59
C PRO A 358 12.98 -9.77 -22.06
N THR A 359 13.89 -10.69 -21.75
CA THR A 359 13.57 -11.97 -21.09
C THR A 359 13.14 -11.78 -19.63
N GLY A 360 13.59 -10.70 -18.99
CA GLY A 360 13.24 -10.34 -17.61
C GLY A 360 11.95 -9.53 -17.47
N VAL A 361 11.20 -9.31 -18.56
CA VAL A 361 9.97 -8.51 -18.58
C VAL A 361 8.80 -9.39 -19.00
N LEU A 362 7.80 -9.49 -18.12
CA LEU A 362 6.55 -10.23 -18.35
C LEU A 362 5.40 -9.22 -18.50
N ILE A 363 4.62 -9.32 -19.58
CA ILE A 363 3.43 -8.47 -19.75
C ILE A 363 2.33 -8.97 -18.82
N SER A 364 1.91 -8.13 -17.86
CA SER A 364 0.93 -8.52 -16.85
C SER A 364 -0.49 -8.14 -17.26
N ALA A 365 -0.70 -6.90 -17.68
CA ALA A 365 -2.02 -6.38 -17.99
C ALA A 365 -1.98 -5.51 -19.26
N VAL A 366 -3.08 -5.46 -19.99
CA VAL A 366 -3.28 -4.55 -21.12
C VAL A 366 -4.64 -3.87 -21.00
N PHE A 367 -4.72 -2.61 -21.46
CA PHE A 367 -5.99 -1.89 -21.44
C PHE A 367 -6.85 -2.25 -22.67
N GLU A 368 -6.25 -2.33 -23.85
CA GLU A 368 -6.94 -2.64 -25.09
C GLU A 368 -7.21 -4.15 -25.23
N ASP A 369 -8.48 -4.49 -25.43
CA ASP A 369 -8.94 -5.88 -25.52
C ASP A 369 -8.25 -6.68 -26.63
N SER A 370 -7.84 -6.00 -27.71
CA SER A 370 -7.11 -6.59 -28.84
C SER A 370 -5.70 -7.07 -28.48
N LEU A 371 -5.12 -6.56 -27.38
CA LEU A 371 -3.78 -6.92 -26.92
C LEU A 371 -3.79 -8.03 -25.87
N ARG A 372 -4.96 -8.52 -25.44
CA ARG A 372 -5.07 -9.57 -24.41
C ARG A 372 -4.20 -10.82 -24.66
N PRO A 373 -4.00 -11.29 -25.91
CA PRO A 373 -3.09 -12.41 -26.18
C PRO A 373 -1.61 -12.18 -25.83
N LEU A 374 -1.21 -10.96 -25.44
CA LEU A 374 0.13 -10.63 -24.96
C LEU A 374 0.32 -10.88 -23.46
N GLN A 375 -0.76 -10.89 -22.68
CA GLN A 375 -0.69 -11.10 -21.23
C GLN A 375 -0.08 -12.48 -20.92
N GLY A 376 0.74 -12.54 -19.87
CA GLY A 376 1.42 -13.77 -19.46
C GLY A 376 2.62 -14.17 -20.33
N LYS A 377 2.96 -13.38 -21.36
CA LYS A 377 4.14 -13.62 -22.21
C LYS A 377 5.28 -12.67 -21.86
N ARG A 378 6.51 -13.16 -21.99
CA ARG A 378 7.70 -12.33 -21.88
C ARG A 378 7.84 -11.42 -23.11
N LEU A 379 8.38 -10.22 -22.93
CA LEU A 379 8.62 -9.29 -24.03
C LEU A 379 9.47 -9.93 -25.15
N SER A 380 10.44 -10.77 -24.77
CA SER A 380 11.26 -11.53 -25.73
C SER A 380 10.45 -12.53 -26.56
N GLU A 381 9.46 -13.20 -25.97
CA GLU A 381 8.61 -14.18 -26.66
C GLU A 381 7.67 -13.48 -27.65
N ILE A 382 7.11 -12.34 -27.23
CA ILE A 382 6.27 -11.49 -28.10
C ILE A 382 7.10 -11.01 -29.29
N ALA A 383 8.30 -10.49 -29.04
CA ALA A 383 9.20 -10.00 -30.08
C ALA A 383 9.57 -11.11 -31.09
N ALA A 384 9.92 -12.30 -30.59
CA ALA A 384 10.22 -13.46 -31.42
C ALA A 384 9.02 -13.86 -32.29
N SER A 385 7.81 -13.92 -31.71
CA SER A 385 6.57 -14.27 -32.44
C SER A 385 6.21 -13.26 -33.55
N ARG A 386 6.67 -12.02 -33.42
CA ARG A 386 6.48 -10.95 -34.41
C ARG A 386 7.65 -10.82 -35.38
N HIS A 387 8.69 -11.65 -35.25
CA HIS A 387 9.96 -11.51 -35.98
C HIS A 387 10.54 -10.08 -35.90
N ARG A 388 10.46 -9.48 -34.71
CA ARG A 388 10.81 -8.07 -34.49
C ARG A 388 11.81 -7.91 -33.35
N ASP A 389 12.57 -6.82 -33.40
CA ASP A 389 13.43 -6.40 -32.30
C ASP A 389 12.62 -6.19 -31.00
N PRO A 390 13.12 -6.60 -29.81
CA PRO A 390 12.39 -6.43 -28.56
C PRO A 390 12.18 -4.99 -28.11
N ILE A 391 13.10 -4.06 -28.41
CA ILE A 391 12.94 -2.63 -28.07
C ILE A 391 11.89 -2.02 -28.99
N GLU A 392 11.90 -2.37 -30.27
CA GLU A 392 10.85 -1.99 -31.21
C GLU A 392 9.47 -2.54 -30.79
N THR A 393 9.43 -3.79 -30.31
CA THR A 393 8.22 -4.43 -29.81
C THR A 393 7.68 -3.70 -28.57
N LEU A 394 8.56 -3.29 -27.65
CA LEU A 394 8.23 -2.45 -26.49
C LEU A 394 7.54 -1.14 -26.94
N PHE A 395 8.11 -0.45 -27.93
CA PHE A 395 7.53 0.79 -28.44
C PHE A 395 6.18 0.56 -29.11
N ASP A 396 6.05 -0.50 -29.92
CA ASP A 396 4.81 -0.83 -30.62
C ASP A 396 3.66 -1.12 -29.66
N ILE A 397 3.92 -1.91 -28.60
CA ILE A 397 2.93 -2.19 -27.55
C ILE A 397 2.56 -0.90 -26.82
N THR A 398 3.54 -0.07 -26.48
CA THR A 398 3.33 1.22 -25.82
C THR A 398 2.43 2.15 -26.64
N ILE A 399 2.62 2.21 -27.97
CA ILE A 399 1.76 2.98 -28.87
C ILE A 399 0.36 2.36 -28.93
N ALA A 400 0.27 1.04 -29.09
CA ALA A 400 -0.99 0.33 -29.30
C ALA A 400 -1.92 0.39 -28.09
N ASP A 401 -1.37 0.30 -26.88
CA ASP A 401 -2.14 0.29 -25.62
C ASP A 401 -2.26 1.68 -24.98
N HIS A 402 -1.75 2.72 -25.66
CA HIS A 402 -1.66 4.08 -25.14
C HIS A 402 -0.92 4.14 -23.79
N ALA A 403 0.23 3.48 -23.70
CA ALA A 403 1.09 3.36 -22.51
C ALA A 403 0.46 2.75 -21.25
N ARG A 404 -0.71 2.11 -21.36
CA ARG A 404 -1.44 1.47 -20.24
C ARG A 404 -1.08 0.01 -20.01
N THR A 405 -0.11 -0.54 -20.75
CA THR A 405 0.36 -1.90 -20.54
C THR A 405 1.11 -2.02 -19.22
N GLY A 406 0.66 -2.90 -18.33
CA GLY A 406 1.37 -3.31 -17.13
C GLY A 406 2.44 -4.36 -17.41
N ALA A 407 3.56 -4.28 -16.70
CA ALA A 407 4.67 -5.22 -16.81
C ALA A 407 5.25 -5.59 -15.44
N ILE A 408 5.69 -6.84 -15.34
CA ILE A 408 6.42 -7.40 -14.21
C ILE A 408 7.90 -7.48 -14.58
N TYR A 409 8.75 -6.97 -13.69
CA TYR A 409 10.20 -6.87 -13.87
C TYR A 409 10.92 -7.73 -12.83
N PHE A 410 11.68 -8.73 -13.28
CA PHE A 410 12.45 -9.62 -12.41
C PHE A 410 13.80 -8.98 -12.03
N ILE A 411 13.75 -8.01 -11.12
CA ILE A 411 14.86 -7.08 -10.83
C ILE A 411 15.47 -7.20 -9.43
N MET A 412 14.93 -8.05 -8.55
CA MET A 412 15.42 -8.21 -7.17
C MET A 412 15.92 -9.64 -6.94
N ASN A 413 16.60 -9.88 -5.82
CA ASN A 413 17.00 -11.21 -5.37
C ASN A 413 16.48 -11.54 -3.97
N GLU A 414 16.35 -12.84 -3.71
CA GLU A 414 15.79 -13.35 -2.46
C GLU A 414 16.61 -12.96 -1.21
N PRO A 415 17.96 -12.98 -1.20
CA PRO A 415 18.73 -12.55 -0.03
C PRO A 415 18.46 -11.10 0.41
N ASP A 416 18.30 -10.16 -0.53
CA ASP A 416 18.00 -8.77 -0.18
C ASP A 416 16.56 -8.62 0.35
N VAL A 417 15.59 -9.34 -0.24
CA VAL A 417 14.21 -9.41 0.30
C VAL A 417 14.21 -9.94 1.73
N GLN A 418 14.88 -11.06 1.98
CA GLN A 418 14.96 -11.62 3.33
C GLN A 418 15.69 -10.72 4.32
N ALA A 419 16.72 -9.98 3.89
CA ALA A 419 17.41 -9.01 4.74
C ALA A 419 16.47 -7.91 5.21
N ALA A 420 15.67 -7.34 4.31
CA ALA A 420 14.67 -6.32 4.65
C ALA A 420 13.54 -6.91 5.53
N LEU A 421 13.01 -8.09 5.19
CA LEU A 421 11.98 -8.76 5.99
C LEU A 421 12.39 -9.00 7.46
N LYS A 422 13.68 -9.26 7.72
CA LYS A 422 14.21 -9.42 9.09
C LYS A 422 14.31 -8.11 9.88
N SER A 423 14.36 -6.95 9.22
CA SER A 423 14.56 -5.67 9.90
C SER A 423 13.32 -5.25 10.70
N PRO A 424 13.44 -4.81 11.96
CA PRO A 424 12.29 -4.32 12.75
C PRO A 424 11.71 -3.00 12.25
N LEU A 425 12.38 -2.35 11.29
CA LEU A 425 11.97 -1.08 10.67
C LEU A 425 11.10 -1.26 9.43
N VAL A 426 11.01 -2.48 8.90
CA VAL A 426 10.36 -2.76 7.62
C VAL A 426 8.97 -3.35 7.86
N ALA A 427 7.92 -2.59 7.55
CA ALA A 427 6.55 -3.07 7.53
C ALA A 427 6.23 -3.87 6.26
N MET A 428 4.99 -4.34 6.14
CA MET A 428 4.51 -5.10 4.98
C MET A 428 3.66 -4.21 4.08
N ASN A 429 3.82 -4.40 2.77
CA ASN A 429 2.88 -3.90 1.78
C ASN A 429 2.57 -4.96 0.71
N THR A 430 1.55 -4.69 -0.10
CA THR A 430 1.27 -5.46 -1.31
C THR A 430 1.73 -4.77 -2.58
N ASP A 431 1.75 -3.44 -2.63
CA ASP A 431 1.99 -2.61 -3.81
C ASP A 431 1.08 -3.03 -4.99
N ALA A 432 -0.20 -3.31 -4.70
CA ALA A 432 -1.16 -3.73 -5.71
C ALA A 432 -2.57 -3.28 -5.35
N GLY A 433 -3.43 -3.12 -6.36
CA GLY A 433 -4.84 -2.86 -6.14
C GLY A 433 -5.56 -4.15 -5.77
N GLY A 434 -6.63 -4.04 -4.98
CA GLY A 434 -7.52 -5.14 -4.68
C GLY A 434 -8.26 -5.59 -5.93
N VAL A 435 -8.26 -6.89 -6.20
CA VAL A 435 -8.89 -7.48 -7.39
C VAL A 435 -9.61 -8.77 -7.01
N ALA A 436 -10.48 -9.24 -7.90
CA ALA A 436 -11.19 -10.51 -7.73
C ALA A 436 -11.14 -11.29 -9.06
N PRO A 437 -10.98 -12.63 -9.03
CA PRO A 437 -10.93 -13.42 -10.26
C PRO A 437 -12.20 -13.30 -11.11
N ASP A 438 -13.34 -13.06 -10.47
CA ASP A 438 -14.66 -12.88 -11.09
C ASP A 438 -15.07 -11.38 -11.18
N GLY A 439 -14.16 -10.46 -10.87
CA GLY A 439 -14.41 -9.02 -10.87
C GLY A 439 -14.04 -8.34 -12.19
N PRO A 440 -14.25 -7.00 -12.29
CA PRO A 440 -13.95 -6.22 -13.49
C PRO A 440 -12.49 -6.33 -13.97
N PHE A 441 -11.57 -6.55 -13.03
CA PHE A 441 -10.13 -6.71 -13.29
C PHE A 441 -9.70 -8.18 -13.45
N GLY A 442 -10.60 -9.15 -13.31
CA GLY A 442 -10.25 -10.58 -13.30
C GLY A 442 -9.82 -11.15 -14.65
N ALA A 443 -10.11 -10.44 -15.75
CA ALA A 443 -9.65 -10.78 -17.10
C ALA A 443 -8.28 -10.18 -17.46
N GLU A 444 -7.78 -9.25 -16.64
CA GLU A 444 -6.43 -8.70 -16.74
C GLU A 444 -5.50 -9.58 -15.93
N GLY A 445 -4.21 -9.64 -16.27
CA GLY A 445 -3.25 -10.27 -15.35
C GLY A 445 -2.83 -9.32 -14.23
N THR A 446 -2.18 -9.85 -13.20
CA THR A 446 -1.65 -9.06 -12.09
C THR A 446 -0.37 -9.69 -11.54
N HIS A 447 0.34 -8.96 -10.68
CA HIS A 447 1.45 -9.52 -9.93
C HIS A 447 0.91 -10.35 -8.75
N PRO A 448 1.46 -11.55 -8.43
CA PRO A 448 0.96 -12.42 -7.36
C PRO A 448 0.88 -11.76 -5.96
N ARG A 449 1.70 -10.72 -5.73
CA ARG A 449 1.61 -9.82 -4.57
C ARG A 449 0.21 -9.26 -4.28
N ALA A 450 -0.62 -9.10 -5.31
CA ALA A 450 -2.02 -8.66 -5.16
C ALA A 450 -2.87 -9.63 -4.32
N TYR A 451 -2.51 -10.91 -4.30
CA TYR A 451 -3.24 -11.98 -3.65
C TYR A 451 -2.51 -12.63 -2.49
N GLY A 452 -1.18 -12.49 -2.37
CA GLY A 452 -0.41 -13.39 -1.51
C GLY A 452 0.57 -12.76 -0.53
N SER A 453 0.87 -11.46 -0.54
CA SER A 453 1.94 -10.88 0.29
C SER A 453 1.85 -11.24 1.78
N ALA A 454 0.72 -10.97 2.45
CA ALA A 454 0.63 -11.21 3.90
C ALA A 454 0.73 -12.71 4.24
N THR A 455 0.03 -13.55 3.48
CA THR A 455 0.01 -15.00 3.70
C THR A 455 1.30 -15.69 3.27
N ARG A 456 2.05 -15.11 2.33
CA ARG A 456 3.41 -15.55 1.97
C ARG A 456 4.38 -15.28 3.11
N ILE A 457 4.26 -14.15 3.80
CA ILE A 457 5.03 -13.88 5.02
C ILE A 457 4.71 -14.92 6.11
N LEU A 458 3.43 -15.16 6.38
CA LEU A 458 3.00 -16.10 7.42
C LEU A 458 3.31 -17.57 7.09
N GLY A 459 3.10 -17.98 5.85
CA GLY A 459 3.36 -19.34 5.39
C GLY A 459 4.84 -19.57 5.08
N HIS A 460 5.30 -19.01 3.96
CA HIS A 460 6.64 -19.27 3.47
C HIS A 460 7.74 -18.77 4.42
N TYR A 461 7.69 -17.50 4.83
CA TYR A 461 8.79 -16.91 5.61
C TYR A 461 8.76 -17.26 7.09
N VAL A 462 7.59 -17.34 7.72
CA VAL A 462 7.45 -17.67 9.15
C VAL A 462 7.40 -19.19 9.38
N ARG A 463 6.45 -19.91 8.77
CA ARG A 463 6.27 -21.34 9.03
C ARG A 463 7.37 -22.18 8.39
N ASP A 464 7.62 -21.98 7.09
CA ASP A 464 8.46 -22.90 6.31
C ASP A 464 9.96 -22.60 6.49
N LEU A 465 10.36 -21.33 6.32
CA LEU A 465 11.76 -20.91 6.45
C LEU A 465 12.18 -20.56 7.88
N LYS A 466 11.23 -20.30 8.77
CA LYS A 466 11.50 -19.82 10.15
C LYS A 466 12.41 -18.58 10.15
N LEU A 467 12.26 -17.72 9.14
CA LEU A 467 13.09 -16.53 8.94
C LEU A 467 12.87 -15.51 10.06
N ILE A 468 11.62 -15.37 10.50
CA ILE A 468 11.20 -14.50 11.60
C ILE A 468 10.10 -15.16 12.44
N PRO A 469 9.96 -14.81 13.73
CA PRO A 469 8.85 -15.29 14.56
C PRO A 469 7.49 -14.78 14.08
N LEU A 470 6.44 -15.56 14.35
CA LEU A 470 5.05 -15.24 13.97
C LEU A 470 4.59 -13.90 14.57
N GLU A 471 4.85 -13.67 15.86
CA GLU A 471 4.43 -12.47 16.58
C GLU A 471 5.13 -11.22 16.03
N PHE A 472 6.37 -11.37 15.58
CA PHE A 472 7.11 -10.31 14.89
C PHE A 472 6.54 -10.02 13.50
N ALA A 473 6.17 -11.06 12.75
CA ALA A 473 5.47 -10.89 11.47
C ALA A 473 4.10 -10.22 11.64
N VAL A 474 3.31 -10.63 12.65
CA VAL A 474 2.02 -9.97 12.97
C VAL A 474 2.26 -8.50 13.29
N ARG A 475 3.21 -8.17 14.18
CA ARG A 475 3.56 -6.77 14.52
C ARG A 475 3.88 -5.93 13.27
N LYS A 476 4.67 -6.48 12.33
CA LYS A 476 5.05 -5.81 11.08
C LYS A 476 3.86 -5.47 10.19
N MET A 477 2.83 -6.31 10.22
CA MET A 477 1.61 -6.15 9.42
C MET A 477 0.49 -5.43 10.19
N THR A 478 0.68 -5.07 11.45
CA THR A 478 -0.37 -4.47 12.30
C THR A 478 0.14 -3.21 13.00
N SER A 479 0.66 -3.31 14.22
CA SER A 479 0.97 -2.14 15.05
C SER A 479 2.13 -1.30 14.49
N LEU A 480 3.11 -1.93 13.84
CA LEU A 480 4.19 -1.18 13.16
C LEU A 480 3.57 -0.32 12.05
N ALA A 481 2.77 -0.92 11.18
CA ALA A 481 2.09 -0.23 10.09
C ALA A 481 1.19 0.91 10.62
N ALA A 482 0.31 0.61 11.58
CA ALA A 482 -0.57 1.61 12.20
C ALA A 482 0.21 2.79 12.78
N GLN A 483 1.29 2.52 13.51
CA GLN A 483 2.16 3.53 14.10
C GLN A 483 2.78 4.44 13.02
N ARG A 484 3.21 3.88 11.88
CA ARG A 484 3.92 4.65 10.84
C ARG A 484 3.05 5.68 10.14
N VAL A 485 1.75 5.41 10.03
CA VAL A 485 0.79 6.34 9.42
C VAL A 485 -0.09 7.07 10.44
N GLY A 486 0.22 6.97 11.74
CA GLY A 486 -0.51 7.70 12.78
C GLY A 486 -1.93 7.19 13.06
N LEU A 487 -2.24 5.95 12.69
CA LEU A 487 -3.52 5.31 13.03
C LEU A 487 -3.46 4.80 14.47
N THR A 488 -4.11 5.50 15.40
CA THR A 488 -3.97 5.23 16.85
C THR A 488 -5.04 4.30 17.43
N ASP A 489 -6.13 4.05 16.70
CA ASP A 489 -7.26 3.23 17.19
C ASP A 489 -7.30 1.81 16.61
N ARG A 490 -6.23 1.39 15.90
CA ARG A 490 -6.10 0.11 15.17
C ARG A 490 -4.69 -0.46 15.29
N GLY A 491 -4.52 -1.70 14.84
CA GLY A 491 -3.22 -2.37 14.77
C GLY A 491 -2.81 -3.12 16.05
N LEU A 492 -3.62 -3.07 17.11
CA LEU A 492 -3.47 -3.93 18.30
C LEU A 492 -4.81 -4.55 18.69
N LEU A 493 -4.76 -5.72 19.33
CA LEU A 493 -5.91 -6.29 20.03
C LEU A 493 -5.93 -5.75 21.46
N LYS A 494 -6.68 -4.68 21.67
CA LYS A 494 -6.79 -4.00 22.96
C LYS A 494 -8.20 -3.44 23.16
N PRO A 495 -8.77 -3.46 24.39
CA PRO A 495 -10.07 -2.86 24.65
C PRO A 495 -10.11 -1.38 24.22
N GLY A 496 -11.19 -0.98 23.56
CA GLY A 496 -11.39 0.35 22.99
C GLY A 496 -10.88 0.53 21.57
N MET A 497 -10.04 -0.38 21.05
CA MET A 497 -9.61 -0.34 19.64
C MET A 497 -10.71 -0.82 18.70
N ALA A 498 -10.64 -0.41 17.44
CA ALA A 498 -11.55 -0.92 16.42
C ALA A 498 -11.40 -2.44 16.29
N ALA A 499 -12.53 -3.13 16.10
CA ALA A 499 -12.58 -4.57 15.91
C ALA A 499 -12.23 -4.96 14.46
N ASP A 500 -11.01 -4.60 14.06
CA ASP A 500 -10.33 -5.12 12.88
C ASP A 500 -9.50 -6.32 13.30
N ILE A 501 -9.91 -7.54 12.90
CA ILE A 501 -9.35 -8.79 13.42
C ILE A 501 -9.18 -9.77 12.26
N THR A 502 -8.02 -10.45 12.23
CA THR A 502 -7.78 -11.60 11.36
C THR A 502 -7.57 -12.85 12.19
N VAL A 503 -8.30 -13.90 11.84
CA VAL A 503 -8.16 -15.23 12.43
C VAL A 503 -7.63 -16.18 11.36
N PHE A 504 -6.54 -16.86 11.64
CA PHE A 504 -5.90 -17.74 10.65
C PHE A 504 -5.30 -18.99 11.29
N ASP A 505 -5.22 -20.05 10.49
CA ASP A 505 -4.56 -21.29 10.87
C ASP A 505 -3.04 -21.18 10.59
N PRO A 506 -2.19 -21.17 11.63
CA PRO A 506 -0.75 -21.06 11.45
C PRO A 506 -0.13 -22.27 10.74
N ALA A 507 -0.82 -23.42 10.70
CA ALA A 507 -0.34 -24.60 10.00
C ALA A 507 -0.60 -24.51 8.48
N THR A 508 -1.69 -23.89 8.04
CA THR A 508 -2.13 -23.94 6.64
C THR A 508 -2.10 -22.61 5.89
N VAL A 509 -1.93 -21.47 6.58
CA VAL A 509 -1.86 -20.14 5.94
C VAL A 509 -0.79 -20.07 4.85
N GLY A 510 -1.15 -19.55 3.68
CA GLY A 510 -0.23 -19.48 2.54
C GLY A 510 -0.80 -18.82 1.30
N ASP A 511 0.10 -18.26 0.49
CA ASP A 511 -0.17 -17.77 -0.85
C ASP A 511 -0.36 -18.93 -1.86
N ARG A 512 -1.25 -18.73 -2.83
CA ARG A 512 -1.45 -19.63 -3.98
C ARG A 512 -1.10 -18.98 -5.31
N ALA A 513 -1.17 -17.65 -5.37
CA ALA A 513 -0.88 -16.87 -6.56
C ALA A 513 0.57 -17.07 -7.02
N THR A 514 0.73 -17.28 -8.32
CA THR A 514 2.03 -17.38 -8.99
C THR A 514 2.10 -16.35 -10.11
N PHE A 515 3.27 -16.17 -10.73
CA PHE A 515 3.40 -15.29 -11.89
C PHE A 515 2.56 -15.77 -13.09
N ASP A 516 2.44 -17.08 -13.27
CA ASP A 516 1.71 -17.67 -14.40
C ASP A 516 0.20 -17.74 -14.14
N ASN A 517 -0.20 -17.93 -12.88
CA ASN A 517 -1.60 -17.92 -12.46
C ASN A 517 -1.77 -17.01 -11.22
N PRO A 518 -1.91 -15.69 -11.43
CA PRO A 518 -1.90 -14.73 -10.34
C PRO A 518 -3.25 -14.60 -9.63
N HIS A 519 -4.37 -14.96 -10.26
CA HIS A 519 -5.72 -14.82 -9.69
C HIS A 519 -6.11 -15.99 -8.78
N GLN A 520 -5.27 -16.27 -7.78
CA GLN A 520 -5.51 -17.33 -6.81
C GLN A 520 -5.56 -16.77 -5.39
N PRO A 521 -6.76 -16.71 -4.77
CA PRO A 521 -6.90 -16.29 -3.38
C PRO A 521 -6.04 -17.12 -2.42
N SER A 522 -5.58 -16.46 -1.36
CA SER A 522 -4.86 -17.13 -0.29
C SER A 522 -5.73 -18.12 0.48
N VAL A 523 -5.06 -19.02 1.19
CA VAL A 523 -5.69 -20.05 2.03
C VAL A 523 -5.30 -19.88 3.50
N GLY A 524 -6.03 -20.55 4.38
CA GLY A 524 -5.74 -20.60 5.83
C GLY A 524 -6.17 -19.36 6.62
N ILE A 525 -6.71 -18.33 5.98
CA ILE A 525 -7.47 -17.27 6.67
C ILE A 525 -8.88 -17.78 6.95
N ALA A 526 -9.20 -17.96 8.23
CA ALA A 526 -10.47 -18.52 8.68
C ALA A 526 -11.55 -17.44 8.81
N TYR A 527 -11.23 -16.31 9.44
CA TYR A 527 -12.17 -15.22 9.62
C TYR A 527 -11.47 -13.87 9.47
N VAL A 528 -12.19 -12.89 8.93
CA VAL A 528 -11.76 -11.48 8.93
C VAL A 528 -12.93 -10.63 9.40
N TYR A 529 -12.66 -9.75 10.35
CA TYR A 529 -13.58 -8.73 10.84
C TYR A 529 -13.03 -7.36 10.52
N VAL A 530 -13.89 -6.48 10.03
CA VAL A 530 -13.58 -5.07 9.78
C VAL A 530 -14.63 -4.25 10.51
N ASN A 531 -14.21 -3.35 11.40
CA ASN A 531 -15.11 -2.57 12.26
C ASN A 531 -16.17 -3.45 12.95
N GLY A 532 -15.76 -4.62 13.45
CA GLY A 532 -16.60 -5.57 14.19
C GLY A 532 -17.52 -6.45 13.36
N GLN A 533 -17.60 -6.25 12.04
CA GLN A 533 -18.42 -7.06 11.15
C GLN A 533 -17.58 -8.11 10.41
N ARG A 534 -18.07 -9.35 10.37
CA ARG A 534 -17.42 -10.43 9.62
C ARG A 534 -17.51 -10.17 8.12
N VAL A 535 -16.36 -10.04 7.46
CA VAL A 535 -16.24 -9.85 6.01
C VAL A 535 -15.74 -11.09 5.28
N LEU A 536 -15.11 -12.03 6.00
CA LEU A 536 -14.64 -13.31 5.46
C LEU A 536 -14.94 -14.45 6.43
N GLU A 537 -15.34 -15.60 5.88
CA GLU A 537 -15.51 -16.86 6.58
C GLU A 537 -15.00 -18.02 5.70
N HIS A 538 -13.96 -18.71 6.16
CA HIS A 538 -13.32 -19.86 5.51
C HIS A 538 -13.11 -19.66 4.00
N GLY A 539 -12.49 -18.53 3.63
CA GLY A 539 -12.20 -18.17 2.24
C GLY A 539 -13.37 -17.62 1.43
N LYS A 540 -14.57 -17.50 2.02
CA LYS A 540 -15.75 -16.91 1.37
C LYS A 540 -16.02 -15.51 1.91
N LEU A 541 -16.16 -14.55 1.01
CA LEU A 541 -16.59 -13.20 1.38
C LEU A 541 -18.04 -13.19 1.83
N THR A 542 -18.35 -12.36 2.81
CA THR A 542 -19.74 -12.03 3.18
C THR A 542 -20.24 -10.83 2.37
N ALA A 543 -21.51 -10.48 2.55
CA ALA A 543 -22.10 -9.26 1.97
C ALA A 543 -21.67 -7.97 2.70
N ALA A 544 -21.00 -8.06 3.85
CA ALA A 544 -20.68 -6.90 4.66
C ALA A 544 -19.65 -5.98 3.98
N ARG A 545 -19.91 -4.67 4.01
CA ARG A 545 -19.01 -3.61 3.50
C ARG A 545 -18.77 -2.54 4.59
N PRO A 546 -18.16 -2.92 5.73
CA PRO A 546 -18.06 -2.05 6.90
C PRO A 546 -16.87 -1.08 6.84
N GLY A 547 -16.03 -1.17 5.80
CA GLY A 547 -14.84 -0.36 5.62
C GLY A 547 -15.15 1.13 5.50
N ARG A 548 -14.25 1.96 6.03
CA ARG A 548 -14.42 3.41 6.10
C ARG A 548 -13.19 4.13 5.53
N GLY A 549 -13.39 5.38 5.08
CA GLY A 549 -12.30 6.32 4.87
C GLY A 549 -11.71 6.74 6.22
N LEU A 550 -10.45 6.42 6.47
CA LEU A 550 -9.75 6.78 7.71
C LEU A 550 -9.11 8.16 7.55
N ARG A 551 -9.31 9.00 8.56
CA ARG A 551 -8.80 10.37 8.57
C ARG A 551 -7.49 10.43 9.34
N GLY A 552 -6.48 11.05 8.72
CA GLY A 552 -5.15 11.26 9.26
C GLY A 552 -5.08 12.34 10.34
N PRO A 553 -3.86 12.60 10.85
CA PRO A 553 -3.62 13.39 12.06
C PRO A 553 -4.04 14.87 11.96
N GLY A 554 -4.07 15.42 10.74
CA GLY A 554 -4.44 16.81 10.47
C GLY A 554 -5.94 17.08 10.38
N TYR A 555 -6.78 16.04 10.46
CA TYR A 555 -8.19 16.17 10.11
C TYR A 555 -8.95 17.16 11.00
N LEU A 556 -9.60 18.13 10.35
CA LEU A 556 -10.53 19.06 10.96
C LEU A 556 -11.96 18.68 10.57
N PRO A 557 -12.87 18.41 11.53
CA PRO A 557 -14.28 18.22 11.23
C PRO A 557 -14.87 19.43 10.49
N PRO A 558 -15.91 19.26 9.64
CA PRO A 558 -16.49 20.35 8.85
C PRO A 558 -16.87 21.61 9.63
N ARG A 559 -17.25 21.48 10.91
CA ARG A 559 -17.58 22.61 11.80
C ARG A 559 -16.38 23.47 12.22
N GLN A 560 -15.16 22.99 11.99
CA GLN A 560 -13.90 23.62 12.37
C GLN A 560 -13.11 24.13 11.16
N LYS A 561 -13.57 23.86 9.93
CA LYS A 561 -12.98 24.40 8.70
C LYS A 561 -13.44 25.86 8.56
N ARG A 562 -12.49 26.79 8.43
CA ARG A 562 -12.75 28.23 8.31
C ARG A 562 -12.95 28.66 6.86
#